data_AF-A0A2N0NWB2-F1
#
_entry.id   AF-A0A2N0NWB2-F1
#
_cell.length_a   1.000
_cell.length_b   1.000
_cell.length_c   1.000
_cell.angle_alpha   90.00
_cell.angle_beta   90.00
_cell.angle_gamma   90.00
#
_symmetry.space_group_name_H-M   'P 1'
#
loop_
_entity.id
_entity.type
_entity.pdbx_description
1 polymer ?
#
loop_
_entity_poly.entity_id
_entity_poly.type
_entity_poly.pdbx_seq_one_letter_code
_entity_poly.pdbx_strand_id
1 'polypeptide(L)'
;GKYKSLDDFEPDDFRRDVPRFQGENFNKNLEIVHKFDEFGSKKGVTAGQLCLAWVIAQGNDFVTIPGTRKIKYLEENFEARKIHLSSEELSEIRKIIDSIEIIGTRY
;
A
#
# COMPACT_ATOMS: atom_id res chain seq x y z
N GLY A 1 6.09 -5.23 0.63
CA GLY A 1 5.96 -4.71 2.03
C GLY A 1 6.80 -5.47 3.07
N LYS A 2 7.07 -4.85 4.25
CA LYS A 2 7.92 -5.39 5.35
C LYS A 2 7.29 -6.58 6.09
N TYR A 3 6.04 -6.44 6.52
CA TYR A 3 5.34 -7.46 7.30
C TYR A 3 4.74 -8.52 6.37
N LYS A 4 4.93 -9.78 6.71
CA LYS A 4 4.55 -11.00 5.97
C LYS A 4 3.69 -11.92 6.81
N SER A 5 3.77 -11.84 8.13
CA SER A 5 2.86 -12.51 9.05
C SER A 5 2.58 -11.67 10.30
N LEU A 6 1.65 -12.17 11.11
CA LEU A 6 1.34 -11.61 12.42
C LEU A 6 2.55 -11.62 13.37
N ASP A 7 3.47 -12.57 13.20
CA ASP A 7 4.67 -12.72 14.02
C ASP A 7 5.76 -11.69 13.71
N ASP A 8 5.63 -10.95 12.60
CA ASP A 8 6.53 -9.83 12.28
C ASP A 8 6.20 -8.56 13.08
N PHE A 9 5.11 -8.56 13.84
CA PHE A 9 4.78 -7.49 14.77
C PHE A 9 5.40 -7.74 16.15
N GLU A 10 5.89 -6.67 16.78
CA GLU A 10 6.34 -6.72 18.17
C GLU A 10 5.19 -7.17 19.09
N PRO A 11 5.46 -7.87 20.20
CA PRO A 11 4.42 -8.43 21.08
C PRO A 11 3.40 -7.42 21.60
N ASP A 12 3.78 -6.15 21.74
CA ASP A 12 2.94 -5.05 22.24
C ASP A 12 2.36 -4.16 21.14
N ASP A 13 2.52 -4.52 19.86
CA ASP A 13 1.99 -3.76 18.74
C ASP A 13 0.47 -3.92 18.61
N PHE A 14 -0.28 -2.82 18.69
CA PHE A 14 -1.76 -2.83 18.62
C PHE A 14 -2.34 -3.54 17.38
N ARG A 15 -1.57 -3.62 16.28
CA ARG A 15 -2.01 -4.30 15.05
C ARG A 15 -2.22 -5.79 15.28
N ARG A 16 -1.62 -6.36 16.33
CA ARG A 16 -1.87 -7.72 16.80
C ARG A 16 -3.29 -7.99 17.25
N ASP A 17 -4.09 -6.96 17.50
CA ASP A 17 -5.50 -7.09 17.90
C ASP A 17 -6.48 -6.62 16.81
N VAL A 18 -5.97 -6.03 15.72
CA VAL A 18 -6.83 -5.51 14.64
C VAL A 18 -7.29 -6.66 13.74
N PRO A 19 -8.61 -6.85 13.51
CA PRO A 19 -9.15 -7.99 12.76
C PRO A 19 -8.58 -8.18 11.35
N ARG A 20 -8.25 -7.10 10.64
CA ARG A 20 -7.59 -7.16 9.30
C ARG A 20 -6.24 -7.84 9.30
N PHE A 21 -5.58 -7.90 10.44
CA PHE A 21 -4.26 -8.49 10.60
C PHE A 21 -4.29 -9.84 11.33
N GLN A 22 -5.47 -10.47 11.48
CA GLN A 22 -5.59 -11.77 12.16
C GLN A 22 -5.74 -12.92 11.17
N GLY A 23 -5.11 -14.06 11.49
CA GLY A 23 -5.33 -15.34 10.82
C GLY A 23 -5.43 -15.24 9.29
N GLU A 24 -6.52 -15.79 8.74
CA GLU A 24 -6.78 -15.78 7.30
C GLU A 24 -7.01 -14.37 6.73
N ASN A 25 -7.49 -13.41 7.53
CA ASN A 25 -7.67 -12.03 7.08
C ASN A 25 -6.33 -11.39 6.69
N PHE A 26 -5.28 -11.64 7.47
CA PHE A 26 -3.95 -11.12 7.14
C PHE A 26 -3.49 -11.65 5.79
N ASN A 27 -3.57 -12.97 5.59
CA ASN A 27 -3.13 -13.62 4.36
C ASN A 27 -3.95 -13.15 3.15
N LYS A 28 -5.28 -13.04 3.29
CA LYS A 28 -6.14 -12.53 2.23
C LYS A 28 -5.80 -11.08 1.87
N ASN A 29 -5.64 -10.23 2.89
CA ASN A 29 -5.31 -8.82 2.70
C ASN A 29 -3.88 -8.60 2.20
N LEU A 30 -2.98 -9.56 2.33
CA LEU A 30 -1.66 -9.49 1.69
C LEU A 30 -1.71 -9.65 0.17
N GLU A 31 -2.76 -10.26 -0.40
CA GLU A 31 -2.88 -10.45 -1.84
C GLU A 31 -2.77 -9.12 -2.60
N ILE A 32 -3.42 -8.06 -2.10
CA ILE A 32 -3.33 -6.72 -2.73
C ILE A 32 -1.93 -6.14 -2.61
N VAL A 33 -1.25 -6.37 -1.47
CA VAL A 33 0.14 -5.92 -1.28
C VAL A 33 1.06 -6.61 -2.28
N HIS A 34 0.87 -7.90 -2.53
CA HIS A 34 1.65 -8.64 -3.52
C HIS A 34 1.43 -8.13 -4.94
N LYS A 35 0.17 -7.82 -5.32
CA LYS A 35 -0.13 -7.24 -6.64
C LYS A 35 0.46 -5.85 -6.82
N PHE A 36 0.44 -5.02 -5.78
CA PHE A 36 1.08 -3.69 -5.82
C PHE A 36 2.61 -3.79 -5.81
N ASP A 37 3.19 -4.73 -5.06
CA ASP A 37 4.64 -5.01 -5.11
C ASP A 37 5.05 -5.47 -6.53
N GLU A 38 4.27 -6.34 -7.18
CA GLU A 38 4.51 -6.81 -8.56
C GLU A 38 4.43 -5.67 -9.56
N PHE A 39 3.35 -4.88 -9.52
CA PHE A 39 3.16 -3.73 -10.40
C PHE A 39 4.26 -2.68 -10.20
N GLY A 40 4.53 -2.31 -8.94
CA GLY A 40 5.57 -1.35 -8.60
C GLY A 40 6.94 -1.80 -9.10
N SER A 41 7.27 -3.09 -8.93
CA SER A 41 8.53 -3.66 -9.41
C SER A 41 8.69 -3.55 -10.93
N LYS A 42 7.62 -3.78 -11.70
CA LYS A 42 7.65 -3.61 -13.18
C LYS A 42 7.96 -2.17 -13.59
N LYS A 43 7.53 -1.19 -12.80
CA LYS A 43 7.78 0.25 -13.04
C LYS A 43 9.05 0.78 -12.35
N GLY A 44 9.71 -0.05 -11.52
CA GLY A 44 10.90 0.35 -10.76
C GLY A 44 10.62 1.25 -9.55
N VAL A 45 9.42 1.15 -8.96
CA VAL A 45 8.98 1.96 -7.81
C VAL A 45 8.52 1.07 -6.66
N THR A 46 8.59 1.56 -5.42
CA THR A 46 8.08 0.77 -4.29
C THR A 46 6.55 0.75 -4.28
N ALA A 47 5.93 -0.26 -3.66
CA ALA A 47 4.48 -0.28 -3.50
C ALA A 47 3.96 0.94 -2.72
N GLY A 48 4.74 1.45 -1.75
CA GLY A 48 4.41 2.67 -1.03
C GLY A 48 4.36 3.89 -1.95
N GLN A 49 5.37 4.05 -2.80
CA GLN A 49 5.40 5.10 -3.82
C GLN A 49 4.26 4.97 -4.83
N LEU A 50 3.95 3.76 -5.29
CA LEU A 50 2.83 3.48 -6.18
C LEU A 50 1.50 3.91 -5.57
N CYS A 51 1.24 3.58 -4.30
CA CYS A 51 0.04 4.00 -3.59
C CYS A 51 -0.06 5.53 -3.51
N LEU A 52 1.02 6.22 -3.16
CA LEU A 52 1.03 7.68 -3.07
C LEU A 52 0.77 8.34 -4.44
N ALA A 53 1.43 7.84 -5.48
CA ALA A 53 1.23 8.31 -6.85
C ALA A 53 -0.22 8.10 -7.32
N TRP A 54 -0.82 6.95 -6.99
CA TRP A 54 -2.22 6.66 -7.31
C TRP A 54 -3.20 7.62 -6.64
N VAL A 55 -2.99 7.96 -5.36
CA VAL A 55 -3.83 8.94 -4.64
C VAL A 55 -3.72 10.31 -5.30
N ILE A 56 -2.50 10.77 -5.60
CA ILE A 56 -2.28 12.07 -6.27
C ILE A 56 -2.93 12.09 -7.65
N ALA A 57 -2.94 10.96 -8.37
CA ALA A 57 -3.54 10.85 -9.69
C ALA A 57 -5.08 10.88 -9.71
N GLN A 58 -5.77 10.88 -8.55
CA GLN A 58 -7.24 10.92 -8.52
C GLN A 58 -7.82 12.31 -8.85
N GLY A 59 -7.02 13.38 -8.77
CA GLY A 59 -7.46 14.72 -9.12
C GLY A 59 -6.48 15.82 -8.69
N ASN A 60 -6.65 17.03 -9.22
CA ASN A 60 -5.79 18.18 -8.91
C ASN A 60 -5.97 18.70 -7.47
N ASP A 61 -7.03 18.28 -6.79
CA ASP A 61 -7.40 18.59 -5.42
C ASP A 61 -6.96 17.49 -4.42
N PHE A 62 -6.27 16.45 -4.90
CA PHE A 62 -5.75 15.39 -4.04
C PHE A 62 -4.32 15.68 -3.59
N VAL A 63 -4.08 15.51 -2.30
CA VAL A 63 -2.75 15.60 -1.69
C VAL A 63 -2.52 14.40 -0.78
N THR A 64 -1.27 13.92 -0.72
CA THR A 64 -0.87 12.87 0.23
C THR A 64 -0.09 13.49 1.39
N ILE A 65 -0.39 13.03 2.62
CA ILE A 65 0.32 13.45 3.84
C ILE A 65 0.89 12.19 4.52
N PRO A 66 1.90 11.53 3.93
CA PRO A 66 2.43 10.29 4.48
C PRO A 66 3.25 10.55 5.74
N GLY A 67 2.79 10.02 6.88
CA GLY A 67 3.50 10.10 8.15
C GLY A 67 4.75 9.22 8.17
N THR A 68 5.85 9.75 8.69
CA THR A 68 7.10 9.00 8.92
C THR A 68 7.89 9.56 10.09
N ARG A 69 8.71 8.72 10.73
CA ARG A 69 9.68 9.11 11.77
C ARG A 69 11.14 9.00 11.29
N LYS A 70 11.39 8.58 10.05
CA LYS A 70 12.74 8.33 9.52
C LYS A 70 12.94 9.07 8.19
N ILE A 71 14.09 9.75 8.06
CA ILE A 71 14.45 10.56 6.87
C ILE A 71 14.38 9.72 5.59
N LYS A 72 14.92 8.50 5.59
CA LYS A 72 14.89 7.62 4.40
C LYS A 72 13.49 7.41 3.82
N TYR A 73 12.46 7.34 4.68
CA TYR A 73 11.08 7.15 4.21
C TYR A 73 10.44 8.48 3.80
N LEU A 74 10.89 9.61 4.36
CA LEU A 74 10.51 10.94 3.86
C LEU A 74 10.99 11.08 2.41
N GLU A 75 12.27 10.76 2.17
CA GLU A 75 12.88 10.81 0.84
C GLU A 75 12.15 9.85 -0.12
N GLU A 76 11.95 8.59 0.25
CA GLU A 76 11.22 7.62 -0.58
C GLU A 76 9.81 8.11 -0.93
N ASN A 77 9.04 8.57 0.07
CA ASN A 77 7.68 9.07 -0.12
C ASN A 77 7.64 10.33 -0.98
N PHE A 78 8.60 11.23 -0.80
CA PHE A 78 8.68 12.48 -1.56
C PHE A 78 8.88 12.20 -3.04
N GLU A 79 9.66 11.19 -3.40
CA GLU A 79 9.93 10.81 -4.78
C GLU A 79 8.70 10.25 -5.52
N ALA A 80 7.64 9.84 -4.80
CA ALA A 80 6.39 9.40 -5.41
C ALA A 80 5.74 10.47 -6.32
N ARG A 81 5.99 11.77 -6.07
CA ARG A 81 5.49 12.89 -6.89
C ARG A 81 5.98 12.86 -8.35
N LYS A 82 7.08 12.14 -8.62
CA LYS A 82 7.67 12.02 -9.96
C LYS A 82 7.07 10.87 -10.75
N ILE A 83 6.21 10.06 -10.12
CA ILE A 83 5.60 8.89 -10.75
C ILE A 83 4.31 9.35 -11.42
N HIS A 84 4.32 9.31 -12.75
CA HIS A 84 3.13 9.52 -13.56
C HIS A 84 2.53 8.16 -13.95
N LEU A 85 1.25 8.00 -13.64
CA LEU A 85 0.45 6.83 -14.02
C LEU A 85 -0.35 7.19 -15.26
N SER A 86 -0.19 6.40 -16.31
CA SER A 86 -1.03 6.48 -17.52
C SER A 86 -2.46 6.05 -17.24
N SER A 87 -3.38 6.38 -18.14
CA SER A 87 -4.78 5.96 -18.06
C SER A 87 -4.93 4.44 -18.01
N GLU A 88 -4.08 3.72 -18.74
CA GLU A 88 -4.03 2.26 -18.78
C GLU A 88 -3.57 1.70 -17.43
N GLU A 89 -2.51 2.25 -16.86
CA GLU A 89 -1.99 1.87 -15.54
C GLU A 89 -3.02 2.15 -14.43
N LEU A 90 -3.69 3.31 -14.48
CA LEU A 90 -4.77 3.64 -13.54
C LEU A 90 -5.93 2.65 -13.61
N SER A 91 -6.29 2.22 -14.83
CA SER A 91 -7.30 1.19 -15.06
C SER A 91 -6.88 -0.17 -14.52
N GLU A 92 -5.61 -0.58 -14.73
CA GLU A 92 -5.06 -1.82 -14.19
C GLU A 92 -5.04 -1.81 -12.66
N ILE A 93 -4.56 -0.72 -12.04
CA ILE A 93 -4.55 -0.57 -10.57
C ILE A 93 -5.98 -0.65 -10.02
N ARG A 94 -6.95 0.00 -10.69
CA ARG A 94 -8.36 -0.07 -10.27
C ARG A 94 -8.92 -1.48 -10.35
N LYS A 95 -8.62 -2.24 -11.41
CA LYS A 95 -9.00 -3.66 -11.51
C LYS A 95 -8.38 -4.50 -10.39
N ILE A 96 -7.13 -4.24 -10.01
CA ILE A 96 -6.49 -4.93 -8.87
C ILE A 96 -7.27 -4.65 -7.58
N ILE A 97 -7.55 -3.37 -7.30
CA ILE A 97 -8.29 -2.95 -6.10
C ILE A 97 -9.68 -3.61 -6.07
N ASP A 98 -10.41 -3.59 -7.18
CA ASP A 98 -11.78 -4.12 -7.26
C ASP A 98 -11.81 -5.66 -7.21
N SER A 99 -10.71 -6.33 -7.54
CA SER A 99 -10.61 -7.80 -7.54
C SER A 99 -10.38 -8.43 -6.16
N ILE A 100 -10.00 -7.63 -5.15
CA ILE A 100 -9.59 -8.13 -3.84
C ILE A 100 -10.44 -7.48 -2.76
N GLU A 101 -11.30 -8.29 -2.14
CA GLU A 101 -12.05 -7.88 -0.96
C GLU A 101 -11.12 -7.80 0.26
N ILE A 102 -11.13 -6.66 0.96
CA ILE A 102 -10.41 -6.48 2.22
C ILE A 102 -11.29 -6.96 3.37
N ILE A 103 -10.89 -8.05 4.02
CA ILE A 103 -11.65 -8.70 5.08
C ILE A 103 -11.12 -8.34 6.48
N GLY A 104 -12.04 -8.27 7.45
CA GLY A 104 -11.79 -7.78 8.80
C GLY A 104 -12.01 -6.27 8.96
N THR A 105 -12.51 -5.86 10.13
CA THR A 105 -12.71 -4.45 10.48
C THR A 105 -11.39 -3.76 10.79
N ARG A 106 -11.37 -2.42 10.64
CA ARG A 106 -10.20 -1.59 10.94
C ARG A 106 -9.99 -1.37 12.44
N TYR A 107 -11.06 -1.48 13.21
CA TYR A 107 -11.13 -1.35 14.67
C TYR A 107 -12.10 -2.42 15.20
#